data_AF-A0A2E6V9X1-F1
#
_entry.id   AF-A0A2E6V9X1-F1
#
_cell.length_a   1.000
_cell.length_b   1.000
_cell.length_c   1.000
_cell.angle_alpha   90.00
_cell.angle_beta   90.00
_cell.angle_gamma   90.00
#
_symmetry.space_group_name_H-M   'P 1'
#
loop_
_entity.id
_entity.type
_entity.pdbx_description
1 polymer ?
#
loop_
_entity_poly.entity_id
_entity_poly.type
_entity_poly.pdbx_seq_one_letter_code
_entity_poly.pdbx_strand_id
1 'polypeptide(L)'
;MKKLIVLSLILLSVFSCGDEVEFNTPAFQGSLDGTSWRAKAFSASIDENGFLTLFGTNNIETLELIIPTVAVGVYVFGDVNTIEARFTTADGTVFSTNNRPHPDVSIYPEYGEIRLNEIDNNRFTGTFRFTAFNASGLQSVNFTGLTGETGVDPVTGQNGPIYGGVFYKVPLISGSIPADPVTCVDTQMASEAAEASYVMAQQVGDDGFIDATGFETACEAYRQALMTQRDYCGDLDGSIQQMIDDLGACQISCEMATTNRNEAEVQYNTATMGEFDEKCAQYQLYLQEQINYCGDEDGSIQAEIDGLDCGDDDGDGVPNVFEDFNGDGDLTNDDTDGDGVANYLDNDDDGDNVPTSVELQLDADGNPTDTDGDGDADYLDTDDDGDGISTINEDANMDGDPTNDDTDGDGVPDYLQV
;
A
#
# COMPACT_ATOMS: atom_id res chain seq x y z
N MET A 1 -17.72 77.24 57.29
CA MET A 1 -18.01 76.63 55.97
C MET A 1 -16.85 76.82 54.99
N LYS A 2 -15.66 76.26 55.28
CA LYS A 2 -14.48 76.34 54.38
C LYS A 2 -13.58 75.10 54.41
N LYS A 3 -13.98 74.02 55.09
CA LYS A 3 -13.17 72.79 55.24
C LYS A 3 -13.76 71.55 54.54
N LEU A 4 -14.90 71.68 53.86
CA LEU A 4 -15.56 70.57 53.15
C LEU A 4 -15.43 70.64 51.62
N ILE A 5 -14.88 71.72 51.06
CA ILE A 5 -14.75 71.88 49.60
C ILE A 5 -13.45 71.22 49.08
N VAL A 6 -12.40 71.11 49.91
CA VAL A 6 -11.11 70.54 49.48
C VAL A 6 -11.15 69.01 49.45
N LEU A 7 -12.00 68.36 50.25
CA LEU A 7 -12.11 66.89 50.28
C LEU A 7 -12.93 66.33 49.09
N SER A 8 -13.77 67.16 48.47
CA SER A 8 -14.58 66.77 47.30
C SER A 8 -13.86 66.97 45.96
N LEU A 9 -12.72 67.68 45.93
CA LEU A 9 -11.92 67.88 44.72
C LEU A 9 -10.76 66.87 44.58
N ILE A 10 -10.38 66.17 45.67
CA ILE A 10 -9.31 65.15 45.66
C ILE A 10 -9.86 63.75 45.37
N LEU A 11 -11.17 63.54 45.58
CA LEU A 11 -11.83 62.28 45.24
C LEU A 11 -12.25 62.18 43.76
N LEU A 12 -12.14 63.28 43.00
CA LEU A 12 -12.49 63.36 41.57
C LEU A 12 -11.25 63.40 40.66
N SER A 13 -10.09 62.99 41.16
CA SER A 13 -8.85 62.86 40.38
C SER A 13 -8.26 61.44 40.41
N VAL A 14 -9.03 60.45 40.90
CA VAL A 14 -8.61 59.03 40.98
C VAL A 14 -9.39 58.09 40.07
N PHE A 15 -10.31 58.62 39.26
CA PHE A 15 -10.73 57.96 38.02
C PHE A 15 -9.88 58.51 36.87
N SER A 16 -8.58 58.29 36.94
CA SER A 16 -7.84 58.05 35.72
C SER A 16 -8.37 56.72 35.23
N CYS A 17 -9.24 56.75 34.23
CA CYS A 17 -9.27 55.66 33.27
C CYS A 17 -7.81 55.56 32.77
N GLY A 18 -7.05 54.64 33.35
CA GLY A 18 -6.09 53.93 32.52
C GLY A 18 -6.96 53.20 31.52
N ASP A 19 -7.33 53.89 30.44
CA ASP A 19 -7.54 53.21 29.17
C ASP A 19 -6.16 52.63 28.86
N GLU A 20 -5.92 51.43 29.38
CA GLU A 20 -4.93 50.53 28.86
C GLU A 20 -5.44 50.26 27.45
N VAL A 21 -4.99 51.10 26.52
CA VAL A 21 -5.39 50.94 25.15
C VAL A 21 -4.72 49.66 24.71
N GLU A 22 -5.52 48.58 24.68
CA GLU A 22 -5.35 47.41 23.82
C GLU A 22 -5.32 47.92 22.37
N PHE A 23 -4.23 48.62 22.01
CA PHE A 23 -3.96 48.95 20.63
C PHE A 23 -3.53 47.66 19.98
N ASN A 24 -4.47 47.13 19.19
CA ASN A 24 -4.28 46.11 18.18
C ASN A 24 -4.59 44.67 18.58
N THR A 25 -5.73 44.46 19.24
CA THR A 25 -6.36 43.14 19.34
C THR A 25 -7.82 43.13 18.87
N PRO A 26 -8.20 42.19 17.98
CA PRO A 26 -7.37 41.22 17.27
C PRO A 26 -6.90 41.75 15.90
N ALA A 27 -5.70 41.37 15.46
CA ALA A 27 -5.04 41.88 14.27
C ALA A 27 -4.74 40.76 13.28
N PHE A 28 -5.31 40.83 12.08
CA PHE A 28 -4.86 40.09 10.90
C PHE A 28 -4.54 41.14 9.83
N GLN A 29 -3.26 41.35 9.56
CA GLN A 29 -2.77 42.42 8.70
C GLN A 29 -1.46 42.04 8.00
N GLY A 30 -1.10 42.76 6.94
CA GLY A 30 0.17 42.60 6.25
C GLY A 30 0.53 43.81 5.38
N SER A 31 1.69 43.72 4.72
CA SER A 31 2.20 44.70 3.78
C SER A 31 2.01 44.18 2.36
N LEU A 32 0.86 44.51 1.74
CA LEU A 32 0.50 44.17 0.38
C LEU A 32 1.13 45.18 -0.58
N ASP A 33 2.12 44.73 -1.36
CA ASP A 33 2.88 45.55 -2.32
C ASP A 33 3.42 46.86 -1.69
N GLY A 34 3.87 46.75 -0.43
CA GLY A 34 4.39 47.86 0.36
C GLY A 34 3.32 48.75 1.02
N THR A 35 2.03 48.47 0.81
CA THR A 35 0.90 49.17 1.43
C THR A 35 0.30 48.36 2.58
N SER A 36 -0.26 49.04 3.58
CA SER A 36 -0.88 48.33 4.72
C SER A 36 -2.22 47.72 4.30
N TRP A 37 -2.32 46.39 4.41
CA TRP A 37 -3.54 45.63 4.27
C TRP A 37 -3.99 45.14 5.65
N ARG A 38 -5.27 45.32 5.98
CA ARG A 38 -5.84 44.90 7.28
C ARG A 38 -7.22 44.29 7.09
N ALA A 39 -7.40 43.11 7.66
CA ALA A 39 -8.70 42.46 7.71
C ALA A 39 -9.64 43.17 8.70
N LYS A 40 -10.90 43.29 8.32
CA LYS A 40 -12.03 43.73 9.18
C LYS A 40 -12.70 42.56 9.88
N ALA A 41 -12.64 41.37 9.28
CA ALA A 41 -13.10 40.12 9.86
C ALA A 41 -12.08 39.03 9.57
N PHE A 42 -11.88 38.13 10.53
CA PHE A 42 -10.95 37.03 10.41
C PHE A 42 -11.38 35.87 11.30
N SER A 43 -10.96 34.67 10.92
CA SER A 43 -11.33 33.43 11.58
C SER A 43 -10.35 32.33 11.22
N ALA A 44 -10.37 31.25 12.01
CA ALA A 44 -9.71 30.01 11.69
C ALA A 44 -10.74 28.88 11.55
N SER A 45 -10.47 27.93 10.68
CA SER A 45 -11.20 26.66 10.58
C SER A 45 -10.24 25.50 10.47
N ILE A 46 -10.61 24.37 11.05
CA ILE A 46 -9.91 23.09 10.91
C ILE A 46 -10.85 22.14 10.18
N ASP A 47 -10.37 21.50 9.11
CA ASP A 47 -11.15 20.52 8.35
C ASP A 47 -11.09 19.12 8.98
N GLU A 48 -11.69 18.14 8.32
CA GLU A 48 -11.74 16.74 8.79
C GLU A 48 -10.37 16.06 8.81
N ASN A 49 -9.41 16.55 8.02
CA ASN A 49 -8.03 16.05 7.95
C ASN A 49 -7.11 16.77 8.96
N GLY A 50 -7.63 17.75 9.71
CA GLY A 50 -6.84 18.52 10.67
C GLY A 50 -6.07 19.68 10.03
N PHE A 51 -6.37 20.08 8.79
CA PHE A 51 -5.69 21.18 8.12
C PHE A 51 -6.25 22.52 8.62
N LEU A 52 -5.34 23.44 8.95
CA LEU A 52 -5.70 24.75 9.45
C LEU A 52 -5.81 25.74 8.28
N THR A 53 -6.96 26.38 8.17
CA THR A 53 -7.16 27.55 7.31
C THR A 53 -7.34 28.79 8.17
N LEU A 54 -6.47 29.78 8.00
CA LEU A 54 -6.61 31.13 8.55
C LEU A 54 -7.20 32.04 7.48
N PHE A 55 -8.33 32.65 7.76
CA PHE A 55 -9.06 33.50 6.84
C PHE A 55 -9.10 34.95 7.34
N GLY A 56 -8.86 35.91 6.46
CA GLY A 56 -9.00 37.34 6.71
C GLY A 56 -9.66 38.07 5.54
N THR A 57 -10.55 39.02 5.80
CA THR A 57 -11.20 39.83 4.76
C THR A 57 -11.38 41.28 5.18
N ASN A 58 -11.28 42.21 4.23
CA ASN A 58 -11.61 43.63 4.41
C ASN A 58 -12.97 44.04 3.79
N ASN A 59 -13.82 43.04 3.49
CA ASN A 59 -15.11 43.05 2.79
C ASN A 59 -15.06 42.95 1.26
N ILE A 60 -13.92 43.25 0.64
CA ILE A 60 -13.77 43.20 -0.83
C ILE A 60 -12.61 42.30 -1.24
N GLU A 61 -11.58 42.18 -0.42
CA GLU A 61 -10.46 41.28 -0.62
C GLU A 61 -10.46 40.20 0.45
N THR A 62 -9.90 39.03 0.13
CA THR A 62 -9.71 37.93 1.07
C THR A 62 -8.27 37.43 1.04
N LEU A 63 -7.81 36.98 2.20
CA LEU A 63 -6.55 36.29 2.39
C LEU A 63 -6.81 34.99 3.13
N GLU A 64 -6.37 33.89 2.55
CA GLU A 64 -6.43 32.55 3.10
C GLU A 64 -5.01 32.02 3.24
N LEU A 65 -4.67 31.51 4.42
CA LEU A 65 -3.41 30.83 4.69
C LEU A 65 -3.75 29.41 5.13
N ILE A 66 -3.32 28.43 4.35
CA ILE A 66 -3.64 27.02 4.51
C ILE A 66 -2.34 26.31 4.90
N ILE A 67 -2.38 25.54 5.98
CA ILE A 67 -1.29 24.67 6.41
C ILE A 67 -1.84 23.29 6.80
N PRO A 68 -1.04 22.22 6.68
CA PRO A 68 -1.54 20.86 6.73
C PRO A 68 -1.67 20.34 8.16
N THR A 69 -1.54 21.20 9.17
CA THR A 69 -1.56 20.78 10.57
C THR A 69 -1.79 21.95 11.52
N VAL A 70 -2.24 21.62 12.73
CA VAL A 70 -2.44 22.54 13.85
C VAL A 70 -1.28 22.43 14.84
N ALA A 71 -0.05 22.39 14.33
CA ALA A 71 1.17 22.34 15.13
C ALA A 71 1.93 23.67 15.08
N VAL A 72 2.54 24.07 16.19
CA VAL A 72 3.44 25.24 16.21
C VAL A 72 4.68 24.90 15.39
N GLY A 73 5.00 25.75 14.43
CA GLY A 73 6.03 25.42 13.45
C GLY A 73 6.19 26.45 12.34
N VAL A 74 7.07 26.13 11.40
CA VAL A 74 7.33 26.91 10.19
C VAL A 74 6.97 26.04 9.00
N TYR A 75 6.17 26.59 8.09
CA TYR A 75 5.70 25.92 6.88
C TYR A 75 6.07 26.77 5.68
N VAL A 76 6.59 26.13 4.65
CA VAL A 76 6.97 26.80 3.40
C VAL A 76 5.78 26.73 2.46
N PHE A 77 5.28 27.89 2.04
CA PHE A 77 4.17 27.94 1.10
C PHE A 77 4.59 27.54 -0.31
N GLY A 78 3.66 26.93 -1.01
CA GLY A 78 3.82 26.52 -2.39
C GLY A 78 3.71 25.01 -2.55
N ASP A 79 3.88 24.59 -3.79
CA ASP A 79 3.98 23.19 -4.21
C ASP A 79 2.69 22.36 -4.12
N VAL A 80 2.10 22.25 -2.93
CA VAL A 80 0.89 21.48 -2.65
C VAL A 80 -0.23 22.39 -2.14
N ASN A 81 -1.48 22.01 -2.41
CA ASN A 81 -2.66 22.82 -2.01
C ASN A 81 -2.89 22.86 -0.50
N THR A 82 -2.24 21.96 0.23
CA THR A 82 -2.31 21.83 1.69
C THR A 82 -1.36 22.80 2.40
N ILE A 83 -0.45 23.45 1.69
CA ILE A 83 0.47 24.49 2.20
C ILE A 83 0.45 25.71 1.26
N GLU A 84 -0.68 26.42 1.24
CA GLU A 84 -0.97 27.46 0.26
C GLU A 84 -1.32 28.80 0.93
N ALA A 85 -0.83 29.91 0.38
CA ALA A 85 -1.41 31.22 0.62
C ALA A 85 -2.20 31.68 -0.62
N ARG A 86 -3.47 32.02 -0.41
CA ARG A 86 -4.39 32.47 -1.44
C ARG A 86 -4.92 33.87 -1.14
N PHE A 87 -4.74 34.78 -2.08
CA PHE A 87 -5.25 36.15 -1.99
C PHE A 87 -6.24 36.41 -3.12
N THR A 88 -7.43 36.90 -2.80
CA THR A 88 -8.43 37.28 -3.81
C THR A 88 -8.66 38.78 -3.77
N THR A 89 -8.48 39.45 -4.91
CA THR A 89 -8.70 40.89 -5.07
C THR A 89 -10.18 41.25 -5.19
N ALA A 90 -10.51 42.54 -5.10
CA ALA A 90 -11.88 43.05 -5.21
C ALA A 90 -12.58 42.75 -6.54
N ASP A 91 -11.83 42.49 -7.62
CA ASP A 91 -12.35 42.10 -8.93
C ASP A 91 -12.50 40.57 -9.09
N GLY A 92 -12.16 39.80 -8.05
CA GLY A 92 -12.22 38.34 -8.04
C GLY A 92 -10.98 37.64 -8.59
N THR A 93 -9.90 38.37 -8.92
CA THR A 93 -8.65 37.74 -9.34
C THR A 93 -8.01 36.99 -8.17
N VAL A 94 -7.70 35.71 -8.38
CA VAL A 94 -7.07 34.85 -7.37
C VAL A 94 -5.57 34.76 -7.61
N PHE A 95 -4.81 35.01 -6.56
CA PHE A 95 -3.36 34.81 -6.50
C PHE A 95 -3.08 33.66 -5.53
N SER A 96 -2.20 32.75 -5.92
CA SER A 96 -1.81 31.58 -5.14
C SER A 96 -0.29 31.42 -5.14
N THR A 97 0.26 30.95 -4.02
CA THR A 97 1.66 30.51 -3.93
C THR A 97 1.94 29.23 -4.72
N ASN A 98 0.91 28.50 -5.15
CA ASN A 98 1.05 27.30 -5.98
C ASN A 98 1.20 27.62 -7.46
N ASN A 99 0.72 28.80 -7.89
CA ASN A 99 0.94 29.27 -9.25
C ASN A 99 2.42 29.66 -9.43
N ARG A 100 3.06 29.14 -10.47
CA ARG A 100 4.46 29.46 -10.80
C ARG A 100 4.55 30.75 -11.62
N PRO A 101 5.61 31.56 -11.45
CA PRO A 101 5.84 32.73 -12.30
C PRO A 101 6.01 32.31 -13.76
N HIS A 102 5.51 33.13 -14.67
CA HIS A 102 5.76 32.93 -16.10
C HIS A 102 7.29 33.04 -16.37
N PRO A 103 7.88 32.27 -17.31
CA PRO A 103 9.31 32.32 -17.60
C PRO A 103 9.87 33.71 -17.94
N ASP A 104 9.01 34.61 -18.43
CA ASP A 104 9.36 36.01 -18.74
C ASP A 104 9.50 36.91 -17.49
N VAL A 105 9.15 36.39 -16.31
CA VAL A 105 9.20 37.11 -15.03
C VAL A 105 10.38 36.57 -14.20
N SER A 106 11.43 37.37 -14.04
CA SER A 106 12.61 37.01 -13.25
C SER A 106 12.41 37.39 -11.78
N ILE A 107 12.39 36.42 -10.87
CA ILE A 107 12.16 36.68 -9.44
C ILE A 107 12.96 35.69 -8.58
N TYR A 108 13.58 36.20 -7.52
CA TYR A 108 14.24 35.41 -6.48
C TYR A 108 14.17 36.16 -5.14
N PRO A 109 13.90 35.50 -4.00
CA PRO A 109 13.46 34.10 -3.84
C PRO A 109 11.94 33.94 -4.08
N GLU A 110 11.53 32.75 -4.49
CA GLU A 110 10.15 32.43 -4.87
C GLU A 110 9.27 31.91 -3.73
N TYR A 111 9.86 31.57 -2.58
CA TYR A 111 9.14 30.88 -1.51
C TYR A 111 8.54 31.83 -0.48
N GLY A 112 7.28 31.58 -0.16
CA GLY A 112 6.62 32.11 1.02
C GLY A 112 6.83 31.21 2.24
N GLU A 113 6.59 31.75 3.41
CA GLU A 113 6.53 30.99 4.65
C GLU A 113 5.38 31.50 5.53
N ILE A 114 4.85 30.60 6.34
CA ILE A 114 4.00 30.91 7.49
C ILE A 114 4.61 30.28 8.73
N ARG A 115 4.55 31.05 9.80
CA ARG A 115 5.00 30.64 11.13
C ARG A 115 3.78 30.65 12.03
N LEU A 116 3.40 29.48 12.53
CA LEU A 116 2.41 29.36 13.60
C LEU A 116 3.18 29.35 14.92
N ASN A 117 3.10 30.43 15.69
CA ASN A 117 3.95 30.65 16.86
C ASN A 117 3.29 30.19 18.15
N GLU A 118 1.97 30.37 18.27
CA GLU A 118 1.23 30.08 19.48
C GLU A 118 -0.19 29.64 19.15
N ILE A 119 -0.65 28.63 19.89
CA ILE A 119 -2.03 28.17 19.93
C ILE A 119 -2.47 28.26 21.39
N ASP A 120 -3.37 29.19 21.70
CA ASP A 120 -3.89 29.39 23.05
C ASP A 120 -5.41 29.56 23.03
N ASN A 121 -6.13 28.77 23.84
CA ASN A 121 -7.59 28.87 24.00
C ASN A 121 -8.37 28.95 22.66
N ASN A 122 -8.06 28.05 21.71
CA ASN A 122 -8.64 28.03 20.35
C ASN A 122 -8.36 29.31 19.55
N ARG A 123 -7.21 29.95 19.77
CA ARG A 123 -6.75 31.12 19.02
C ARG A 123 -5.34 30.91 18.49
N PHE A 124 -5.11 31.41 17.30
CA PHE A 124 -3.86 31.24 16.55
C PHE A 124 -3.12 32.56 16.43
N THR A 125 -1.81 32.53 16.70
CA THR A 125 -0.91 33.68 16.58
C THR A 125 0.34 33.30 15.80
N GLY A 126 0.78 34.18 14.91
CA GLY A 126 1.93 33.92 14.08
C GLY A 126 2.16 34.99 13.02
N THR A 127 3.07 34.68 12.09
CA THR A 127 3.47 35.57 11.00
C THR A 127 3.47 34.85 9.67
N PHE A 128 3.43 35.60 8.58
CA PHE A 128 3.51 35.05 7.24
C PHE A 128 4.24 36.02 6.32
N ARG A 129 4.84 35.48 5.27
CA ARG A 129 5.45 36.27 4.20
C ARG A 129 5.42 35.47 2.92
N PHE A 130 4.89 36.01 1.83
CA PHE A 130 4.86 35.29 0.56
C PHE A 130 4.75 36.22 -0.65
N THR A 131 5.05 35.65 -1.81
CA THR A 131 4.69 36.19 -3.12
C THR A 131 3.78 35.18 -3.79
N ALA A 132 2.64 35.61 -4.30
CA ALA A 132 1.66 34.74 -4.94
C ALA A 132 1.37 35.24 -6.36
N PHE A 133 1.12 34.32 -7.30
CA PHE A 133 0.87 34.63 -8.70
C PHE A 133 -0.58 34.34 -9.08
N ASN A 134 -1.10 35.10 -10.04
CA ASN A 134 -2.35 34.73 -10.67
C ASN A 134 -2.18 33.47 -11.54
N ALA A 135 -3.28 32.93 -12.08
CA ALA A 135 -3.25 31.73 -12.91
C ALA A 135 -2.33 31.81 -14.15
N SER A 136 -2.04 33.02 -14.65
CA SER A 136 -1.15 33.22 -15.79
C SER A 136 0.34 33.28 -15.44
N GLY A 137 0.68 33.44 -14.15
CA GLY A 137 2.05 33.68 -13.70
C GLY A 137 2.60 35.09 -14.02
N LEU A 138 1.83 35.95 -14.71
CA LEU A 138 2.27 37.27 -15.18
C LEU A 138 2.05 38.40 -14.16
N GLN A 139 1.12 38.21 -13.23
CA GLN A 139 0.84 39.18 -12.16
C GLN A 139 1.12 38.53 -10.82
N SER A 140 1.64 39.30 -9.89
CA SER A 140 1.89 38.87 -8.52
C SER A 140 1.35 39.87 -7.51
N VAL A 141 1.15 39.37 -6.29
CA VAL A 141 0.96 40.15 -5.07
C VAL A 141 2.05 39.79 -4.09
N ASN A 142 2.57 40.78 -3.38
CA ASN A 142 3.68 40.60 -2.46
C ASN A 142 3.25 40.95 -1.04
N PHE A 143 3.22 39.95 -0.16
CA PHE A 143 3.14 40.14 1.29
C PHE A 143 4.55 40.00 1.87
N THR A 144 5.44 40.94 1.53
CA THR A 144 6.88 40.87 1.91
C THR A 144 7.43 42.12 2.58
N GLY A 145 6.69 43.24 2.55
CA GLY A 145 7.11 44.51 3.13
C GLY A 145 7.02 44.56 4.66
N LEU A 146 7.47 45.67 5.24
CA LEU A 146 7.41 45.89 6.69
C LEU A 146 5.95 46.03 7.16
N THR A 147 5.61 45.39 8.28
CA THR A 147 4.28 45.52 8.90
C THR A 147 4.16 46.72 9.84
N GLY A 148 5.29 47.30 10.25
CA GLY A 148 5.35 48.33 11.31
C GLY A 148 5.33 47.77 12.73
N GLU A 149 5.24 46.44 12.87
CA GLU A 149 5.26 45.72 14.16
C GLU A 149 6.67 45.14 14.42
N THR A 150 6.99 44.95 15.69
CA THR A 150 8.22 44.24 16.12
C THR A 150 7.86 42.91 16.76
N GLY A 151 8.61 41.86 16.45
CA GLY A 151 8.43 40.53 17.02
C GLY A 151 9.75 39.83 17.29
N VAL A 152 9.68 38.69 17.98
CA VAL A 152 10.83 37.81 18.20
C VAL A 152 10.94 36.87 17.01
N ASP A 153 12.09 36.85 16.34
CA ASP A 153 12.43 35.83 15.37
C ASP A 153 12.66 34.50 16.10
N PRO A 154 11.94 33.41 15.79
CA PRO A 154 12.03 32.16 16.54
C PRO A 154 13.30 31.34 16.24
N VAL A 155 14.01 31.63 15.14
CA VAL A 155 15.26 30.93 14.77
C VAL A 155 16.44 31.56 15.50
N THR A 156 16.46 32.89 15.58
CA THR A 156 17.56 33.68 16.15
C THR A 156 17.28 34.18 17.57
N GLY A 157 16.03 34.14 18.02
CA GLY A 157 15.57 34.69 19.30
C GLY A 157 15.63 36.21 19.38
N GLN A 158 15.89 36.91 18.27
CA GLN A 158 16.12 38.35 18.27
C GLN A 158 14.83 39.13 18.04
N ASN A 159 14.67 40.23 18.77
CA ASN A 159 13.63 41.22 18.45
C ASN A 159 13.99 41.97 17.17
N GLY A 160 13.09 41.95 16.21
CA GLY A 160 13.26 42.61 14.92
C GLY A 160 11.93 43.06 14.32
N PRO A 161 11.98 43.85 13.23
CA PRO A 161 10.79 44.17 12.46
C PRO A 161 10.18 42.91 11.84
N ILE A 162 8.86 42.80 11.87
CA ILE A 162 8.14 41.74 11.16
C ILE A 162 7.98 42.12 9.69
N TYR A 163 8.33 41.21 8.80
CA TYR A 163 8.14 41.32 7.35
C TYR A 163 6.95 40.47 6.90
N GLY A 164 6.24 40.92 5.88
CA GLY A 164 5.06 40.29 5.33
C GLY A 164 3.79 40.65 6.10
N GLY A 165 3.36 39.79 7.02
CA GLY A 165 2.13 39.97 7.79
C GLY A 165 2.11 39.24 9.12
N VAL A 166 1.12 39.59 9.93
CA VAL A 166 0.89 39.06 11.28
C VAL A 166 -0.59 38.71 11.44
N PHE A 167 -0.83 37.58 12.10
CA PHE A 167 -2.13 37.20 12.62
C PHE A 167 -2.00 37.00 14.13
N TYR A 168 -2.86 37.63 14.91
CA TYR A 168 -2.78 37.62 16.36
C TYR A 168 -4.13 37.23 16.96
N LYS A 169 -4.11 36.13 17.73
CA LYS A 169 -5.28 35.58 18.42
C LYS A 169 -6.50 35.40 17.50
N VAL A 170 -6.29 34.89 16.28
CA VAL A 170 -7.37 34.57 15.33
C VAL A 170 -8.20 33.42 15.89
N PRO A 171 -9.53 33.59 16.08
CA PRO A 171 -10.35 32.59 16.75
C PRO A 171 -10.76 31.44 15.82
N LEU A 172 -10.72 30.21 16.33
CA LEU A 172 -11.34 29.04 15.70
C LEU A 172 -12.87 29.17 15.73
N ILE A 173 -13.50 29.08 14.56
CA ILE A 173 -14.97 29.15 14.43
C ILE A 173 -15.59 27.83 13.94
N SER A 174 -14.79 26.92 13.40
CA SER A 174 -15.22 25.62 12.88
C SER A 174 -14.10 24.59 13.03
N GLY A 175 -14.47 23.34 13.30
CA GLY A 175 -13.52 22.26 13.60
C GLY A 175 -13.04 22.25 15.04
N SER A 176 -12.10 21.35 15.35
CA SER A 176 -11.50 21.20 16.67
C SER A 176 -10.01 20.90 16.54
N ILE A 177 -9.20 21.41 17.48
CA ILE A 177 -7.77 21.10 17.54
C ILE A 177 -7.62 19.61 17.87
N PRO A 178 -6.94 18.80 17.04
CA PRO A 178 -6.66 17.41 17.34
C PRO A 178 -5.84 17.28 18.64
N ALA A 179 -6.07 16.21 19.40
CA ALA A 179 -5.28 15.93 20.61
C ALA A 179 -3.80 15.72 20.26
N ASP A 180 -3.56 14.99 19.17
CA ASP A 180 -2.23 14.69 18.62
C ASP A 180 -2.20 15.12 17.14
N PRO A 181 -1.83 16.37 16.83
CA PRO A 181 -1.76 16.86 15.46
C PRO A 181 -0.66 16.14 14.68
N VAL A 182 -1.00 15.58 13.51
CA VAL A 182 -0.04 14.98 12.59
C VAL A 182 0.90 16.05 12.05
N THR A 183 2.19 15.78 12.01
CA THR A 183 3.24 16.68 11.48
C THR A 183 3.96 16.05 10.29
N CYS A 184 4.73 16.86 9.56
CA CYS A 184 5.62 16.36 8.51
C CYS A 184 6.54 15.24 9.01
N VAL A 185 7.08 15.34 10.23
CA VAL A 185 7.95 14.30 10.82
C VAL A 185 7.20 12.98 11.00
N ASP A 186 5.93 13.03 11.44
CA ASP A 186 5.12 11.82 11.59
C ASP A 186 4.87 11.15 10.24
N THR A 187 4.61 11.94 9.19
CA THR A 187 4.40 11.40 7.83
C THR A 187 5.67 10.86 7.17
N GLN A 188 6.84 11.42 7.52
CA GLN A 188 8.14 10.88 7.11
C GLN A 188 8.37 9.50 7.74
N MET A 189 8.14 9.37 9.05
CA MET A 189 8.24 8.09 9.74
C MET A 189 7.25 7.05 9.20
N ALA A 190 6.03 7.46 8.84
CA ALA A 190 5.05 6.58 8.23
C ALA A 190 5.51 6.09 6.84
N SER A 191 6.12 6.98 6.04
CA SER A 191 6.66 6.63 4.72
C SER A 191 7.85 5.68 4.82
N GLU A 192 8.77 5.90 5.77
CA GLU A 192 9.89 4.97 6.05
C GLU A 192 9.39 3.58 6.47
N ALA A 193 8.35 3.50 7.29
CA ALA A 193 7.76 2.23 7.71
C ALA A 193 7.06 1.49 6.54
N ALA A 194 6.37 2.24 5.67
CA ALA A 194 5.74 1.68 4.49
C ALA A 194 6.77 1.23 3.44
N GLU A 195 7.85 1.98 3.26
CA GLU A 195 8.99 1.60 2.40
C GLU A 195 9.59 0.27 2.85
N ALA A 196 9.81 0.08 4.15
CA ALA A 196 10.32 -1.18 4.68
C ALA A 196 9.41 -2.37 4.33
N SER A 197 8.09 -2.18 4.38
CA SER A 197 7.12 -3.21 4.00
C SER A 197 7.16 -3.49 2.50
N TYR A 198 7.26 -2.45 1.68
CA TYR A 198 7.41 -2.55 0.22
C TYR A 198 8.70 -3.29 -0.19
N VAL A 199 9.82 -3.04 0.49
CA VAL A 199 11.09 -3.74 0.25
C VAL A 199 11.02 -5.20 0.66
N MET A 200 10.35 -5.51 1.77
CA MET A 200 10.16 -6.90 2.22
C MET A 200 9.27 -7.68 1.24
N ALA A 201 8.24 -7.07 0.67
CA ALA A 201 7.35 -7.72 -0.29
C ALA A 201 8.01 -8.02 -1.65
N GLN A 202 9.23 -7.54 -1.89
CA GLN A 202 10.04 -7.92 -3.05
C GLN A 202 10.85 -9.20 -2.84
N GLN A 203 10.90 -9.72 -1.62
CA GLN A 203 11.69 -10.90 -1.28
C GLN A 203 10.88 -12.17 -1.52
N VAL A 204 11.60 -13.24 -1.86
CA VAL A 204 11.06 -14.59 -1.92
C VAL A 204 10.66 -15.04 -0.51
N GLY A 205 9.44 -15.57 -0.40
CA GLY A 205 8.87 -16.14 0.83
C GLY A 205 9.45 -17.51 1.19
N ASP A 206 8.97 -18.06 2.30
CA ASP A 206 9.39 -19.39 2.78
C ASP A 206 8.92 -20.53 1.84
N ASP A 207 7.91 -20.27 1.02
CA ASP A 207 7.35 -21.17 0.00
C ASP A 207 8.10 -21.11 -1.35
N GLY A 208 9.12 -20.25 -1.46
CA GLY A 208 9.88 -20.06 -2.70
C GLY A 208 9.30 -19.01 -3.65
N PHE A 209 8.16 -18.40 -3.31
CA PHE A 209 7.47 -17.47 -4.20
C PHE A 209 7.48 -16.03 -3.68
N ILE A 210 7.38 -15.10 -4.61
CA ILE A 210 7.08 -13.70 -4.33
C ILE A 210 5.57 -13.52 -4.40
N ASP A 211 4.95 -13.12 -3.30
CA ASP A 211 3.51 -12.83 -3.22
C ASP A 211 3.17 -11.55 -4.01
N ALA A 212 2.62 -11.73 -5.22
CA ALA A 212 2.22 -10.62 -6.07
C ALA A 212 1.16 -9.71 -5.43
N THR A 213 0.22 -10.28 -4.66
CA THR A 213 -0.84 -9.51 -3.97
C THR A 213 -0.27 -8.75 -2.79
N GLY A 214 0.62 -9.38 -2.04
CA GLY A 214 1.39 -8.76 -0.95
C GLY A 214 2.25 -7.60 -1.45
N PHE A 215 2.92 -7.78 -2.59
CA PHE A 215 3.70 -6.72 -3.24
C PHE A 215 2.83 -5.53 -3.64
N GLU A 216 1.71 -5.76 -4.34
CA GLU A 216 0.78 -4.69 -4.73
C GLU A 216 0.29 -3.92 -3.50
N THR A 217 -0.16 -4.64 -2.47
CA THR A 217 -0.64 -4.04 -1.21
C THR A 217 0.43 -3.17 -0.54
N ALA A 218 1.66 -3.67 -0.43
CA ALA A 218 2.75 -2.96 0.20
C ALA A 218 3.21 -1.73 -0.62
N CYS A 219 3.27 -1.87 -1.95
CA CYS A 219 3.60 -0.79 -2.86
C CYS A 219 2.55 0.33 -2.79
N GLU A 220 1.26 -0.01 -2.78
CA GLU A 220 0.20 0.99 -2.67
C GLU A 220 0.19 1.70 -1.32
N ALA A 221 0.43 0.96 -0.23
CA ALA A 221 0.59 1.56 1.09
C ALA A 221 1.76 2.56 1.10
N TYR A 222 2.89 2.23 0.46
CA TYR A 222 4.02 3.13 0.34
C TYR A 222 3.71 4.36 -0.51
N ARG A 223 3.03 4.19 -1.66
CA ARG A 223 2.58 5.31 -2.49
C ARG A 223 1.69 6.28 -1.71
N GLN A 224 0.71 5.75 -0.97
CA GLN A 224 -0.18 6.58 -0.14
C GLN A 224 0.56 7.29 0.98
N ALA A 225 1.55 6.63 1.59
CA ALA A 225 2.40 7.25 2.61
C ALA A 225 3.21 8.43 2.03
N LEU A 226 3.82 8.24 0.86
CA LEU A 226 4.53 9.31 0.14
C LEU A 226 3.61 10.47 -0.25
N MET A 227 2.39 10.19 -0.75
CA MET A 227 1.40 11.24 -1.05
C MET A 227 1.03 12.03 0.21
N THR A 228 0.83 11.33 1.33
CA THR A 228 0.55 11.96 2.63
C THR A 228 1.76 12.78 3.09
N GLN A 229 2.98 12.26 3.00
CA GLN A 229 4.19 13.02 3.30
C GLN A 229 4.29 14.28 2.46
N ARG A 230 4.01 14.19 1.16
CA ARG A 230 3.99 15.34 0.24
C ARG A 230 3.01 16.41 0.72
N ASP A 231 1.81 16.01 1.12
CA ASP A 231 0.78 16.93 1.59
C ASP A 231 1.17 17.64 2.91
N TYR A 232 1.94 17.00 3.79
CA TYR A 232 2.35 17.59 5.06
C TYR A 232 3.70 18.34 5.02
N CYS A 233 4.59 17.92 4.13
CA CYS A 233 5.97 18.44 4.04
C CYS A 233 6.19 19.39 2.85
N GLY A 234 5.35 19.31 1.82
CA GLY A 234 5.64 19.86 0.49
C GLY A 234 6.74 19.09 -0.24
N ASP A 235 6.95 19.41 -1.51
CA ASP A 235 7.88 18.74 -2.42
C ASP A 235 8.46 19.72 -3.46
N LEU A 236 9.02 20.82 -2.98
CA LEU A 236 9.53 21.91 -3.84
C LEU A 236 10.63 21.46 -4.81
N ASP A 237 11.39 20.42 -4.47
CA ASP A 237 12.44 19.84 -5.32
C ASP A 237 11.94 18.69 -6.21
N GLY A 238 10.68 18.28 -6.06
CA GLY A 238 10.05 17.20 -6.82
C GLY A 238 10.53 15.80 -6.44
N SER A 239 11.31 15.65 -5.37
CA SER A 239 11.86 14.36 -4.96
C SER A 239 10.80 13.36 -4.53
N ILE A 240 9.75 13.80 -3.84
CA ILE A 240 8.67 12.92 -3.39
C ILE A 240 7.79 12.49 -4.57
N GLN A 241 7.46 13.43 -5.46
CA GLN A 241 6.73 13.11 -6.69
C GLN A 241 7.51 12.12 -7.55
N GLN A 242 8.83 12.28 -7.68
CA GLN A 242 9.66 11.32 -8.41
C GLN A 242 9.59 9.93 -7.79
N MET A 243 9.67 9.81 -6.45
CA MET A 243 9.52 8.52 -5.76
C MET A 243 8.14 7.90 -6.02
N ILE A 244 7.06 8.69 -6.02
CA ILE A 244 5.71 8.21 -6.35
C ILE A 244 5.63 7.70 -7.80
N ASP A 245 6.23 8.43 -8.73
CA ASP A 245 6.24 8.07 -10.15
C ASP A 245 7.08 6.79 -10.41
N ASP A 246 8.18 6.62 -9.68
CA ASP A 246 9.08 5.46 -9.79
C ASP A 246 8.43 4.16 -9.31
N LEU A 247 7.39 4.21 -8.45
CA LEU A 247 6.60 3.03 -8.07
C LEU A 247 5.75 2.46 -9.22
N GLY A 248 5.61 3.20 -10.33
CA GLY A 248 4.94 2.74 -11.53
C GLY A 248 3.50 2.29 -11.25
N ALA A 249 3.15 1.08 -11.71
CA ALA A 249 1.81 0.51 -11.56
C ALA A 249 1.58 -0.26 -10.24
N CYS A 250 2.57 -0.34 -9.33
CA CYS A 250 2.54 -1.23 -8.16
C CYS A 250 2.25 -2.70 -8.51
N GLN A 251 2.90 -3.20 -9.55
CA GLN A 251 2.84 -4.59 -9.97
C GLN A 251 4.23 -5.21 -9.91
N ILE A 252 4.30 -6.52 -9.66
CA ILE A 252 5.58 -7.23 -9.70
C ILE A 252 6.21 -7.08 -11.09
N SER A 253 7.54 -7.07 -11.13
CA SER A 253 8.24 -6.98 -12.41
C SER A 253 8.17 -8.31 -13.17
N CYS A 254 8.42 -8.26 -14.48
CA CYS A 254 8.61 -9.46 -15.27
C CYS A 254 9.72 -10.38 -14.72
N GLU A 255 10.79 -9.80 -14.12
CA GLU A 255 11.87 -10.58 -13.49
C GLU A 255 11.38 -11.35 -12.25
N MET A 256 10.52 -10.72 -11.44
CA MET A 256 9.90 -11.35 -10.27
C MET A 256 8.93 -12.46 -10.69
N ALA A 257 8.06 -12.21 -11.68
CA ALA A 257 7.17 -13.24 -12.23
C ALA A 257 7.94 -14.43 -12.83
N THR A 258 9.07 -14.14 -13.50
CA THR A 258 9.97 -15.19 -14.02
C THR A 258 10.62 -15.99 -12.88
N THR A 259 10.93 -15.36 -11.74
CA THR A 259 11.46 -16.05 -10.57
C THR A 259 10.43 -17.04 -10.01
N ASN A 260 9.19 -16.59 -9.86
CA ASN A 260 8.09 -17.45 -9.43
C ASN A 260 7.87 -18.63 -10.37
N ARG A 261 7.87 -18.40 -11.69
CA ARG A 261 7.74 -19.47 -12.68
C ARG A 261 8.87 -20.49 -12.57
N ASN A 262 10.12 -20.05 -12.48
CA ASN A 262 11.26 -20.97 -12.38
C ASN A 262 11.21 -21.81 -11.11
N GLU A 263 10.76 -21.24 -9.99
CA GLU A 263 10.55 -22.00 -8.76
C GLU A 263 9.43 -23.04 -8.93
N ALA A 264 8.30 -22.65 -9.54
CA ALA A 264 7.20 -23.56 -9.80
C ALA A 264 7.59 -24.71 -10.74
N GLU A 265 8.40 -24.43 -11.76
CA GLU A 265 8.98 -25.44 -12.66
C GLU A 265 9.85 -26.44 -11.88
N VAL A 266 10.65 -25.98 -10.92
CA VAL A 266 11.45 -26.87 -10.07
C VAL A 266 10.54 -27.76 -9.22
N GLN A 267 9.52 -27.17 -8.57
CA GLN A 267 8.60 -27.94 -7.73
C GLN A 267 7.78 -28.94 -8.54
N TYR A 268 7.32 -28.59 -9.74
CA TYR A 268 6.63 -29.47 -10.68
C TYR A 268 7.50 -30.66 -11.09
N ASN A 269 8.74 -30.40 -11.53
CA ASN A 269 9.65 -31.46 -11.99
C ASN A 269 10.12 -32.41 -10.88
N THR A 270 9.93 -32.05 -9.61
CA THR A 270 10.29 -32.88 -8.45
C THR A 270 9.07 -33.37 -7.68
N ALA A 271 7.86 -33.11 -8.17
CA ALA A 271 6.64 -33.51 -7.50
C ALA A 271 6.55 -35.04 -7.44
N THR A 272 6.19 -35.57 -6.28
CA THR A 272 5.76 -36.96 -6.16
C THR A 272 4.32 -37.09 -6.62
N MET A 273 3.86 -38.32 -6.81
CA MET A 273 2.50 -38.60 -7.26
C MET A 273 1.44 -37.90 -6.40
N GLY A 274 1.61 -37.95 -5.06
CA GLY A 274 0.70 -37.30 -4.12
C GLY A 274 0.71 -35.77 -4.11
N GLU A 275 1.72 -35.13 -4.70
CA GLU A 275 1.83 -33.66 -4.79
C GLU A 275 1.56 -33.12 -6.19
N PHE A 276 1.52 -33.99 -7.20
CA PHE A 276 1.59 -33.62 -8.60
C PHE A 276 0.47 -32.67 -9.04
N ASP A 277 -0.78 -32.96 -8.69
CA ASP A 277 -1.92 -32.11 -9.04
C ASP A 277 -1.74 -30.67 -8.56
N GLU A 278 -1.28 -30.51 -7.31
CA GLU A 278 -1.04 -29.19 -6.72
C GLU A 278 0.11 -28.48 -7.45
N LYS A 279 1.22 -29.19 -7.71
CA LYS A 279 2.41 -28.60 -8.34
C LYS A 279 2.21 -28.31 -9.82
N CYS A 280 1.46 -29.14 -10.55
CA CYS A 280 1.10 -28.91 -11.94
C CYS A 280 0.20 -27.68 -12.08
N ALA A 281 -0.85 -27.58 -11.24
CA ALA A 281 -1.71 -26.41 -11.21
C ALA A 281 -0.96 -25.13 -10.80
N GLN A 282 -0.04 -25.24 -9.84
CA GLN A 282 0.84 -24.13 -9.44
C GLN A 282 1.75 -23.70 -10.58
N TYR A 283 2.31 -24.64 -11.34
CA TYR A 283 3.17 -24.32 -12.46
C TYR A 283 2.40 -23.60 -13.58
N GLN A 284 1.22 -24.11 -13.94
CA GLN A 284 0.33 -23.45 -14.89
C GLN A 284 -0.04 -22.03 -14.44
N LEU A 285 -0.31 -21.83 -13.15
CA LEU A 285 -0.60 -20.51 -12.59
C LEU A 285 0.55 -19.52 -12.82
N TYR A 286 1.79 -19.94 -12.55
CA TYR A 286 2.95 -19.05 -12.68
C TYR A 286 3.45 -18.87 -14.12
N LEU A 287 3.19 -19.83 -15.01
CA LEU A 287 3.31 -19.59 -16.45
C LEU A 287 2.35 -18.49 -16.89
N GLN A 288 1.08 -18.55 -16.47
CA GLN A 288 0.10 -17.51 -16.76
C GLN A 288 0.44 -16.17 -16.12
N GLU A 289 1.01 -16.17 -14.91
CA GLU A 289 1.54 -14.97 -14.25
C GLU A 289 2.65 -14.33 -15.09
N GLN A 290 3.59 -15.15 -15.60
CA GLN A 290 4.65 -14.68 -16.48
C GLN A 290 4.08 -14.03 -17.75
N ILE A 291 3.08 -14.65 -18.39
CA ILE A 291 2.39 -14.04 -19.55
C ILE A 291 1.79 -12.68 -19.19
N ASN A 292 1.15 -12.57 -18.02
CA ASN A 292 0.48 -11.34 -17.60
C ASN A 292 1.45 -10.16 -17.42
N TYR A 293 2.67 -10.41 -16.91
CA TYR A 293 3.64 -9.36 -16.60
C TYR A 293 4.77 -9.18 -17.63
N CYS A 294 5.13 -10.24 -18.35
CA CYS A 294 6.18 -10.21 -19.38
C CYS A 294 5.61 -10.11 -20.81
N GLY A 295 4.35 -10.53 -21.01
CA GLY A 295 3.80 -10.80 -22.33
C GLY A 295 4.30 -12.12 -22.92
N ASP A 296 3.65 -12.56 -23.99
CA ASP A 296 3.96 -13.79 -24.73
C ASP A 296 3.70 -13.58 -26.23
N GLU A 297 4.48 -12.69 -26.86
CA GLU A 297 4.26 -12.32 -28.26
C GLU A 297 4.55 -13.47 -29.24
N ASP A 298 5.45 -14.39 -28.88
CA ASP A 298 5.78 -15.56 -29.70
C ASP A 298 4.91 -16.79 -29.40
N GLY A 299 4.10 -16.73 -28.34
CA GLY A 299 3.20 -17.80 -27.93
C GLY A 299 3.91 -18.99 -27.29
N SER A 300 5.18 -18.84 -26.92
CA SER A 300 5.98 -19.93 -26.39
C SER A 300 5.50 -20.39 -25.03
N ILE A 301 5.11 -19.46 -24.15
CA ILE A 301 4.62 -19.77 -22.81
C ILE A 301 3.21 -20.36 -22.90
N GLN A 302 2.34 -19.83 -23.77
CA GLN A 302 1.01 -20.40 -23.98
C GLN A 302 1.10 -21.83 -24.56
N ALA A 303 2.02 -22.08 -25.48
CA ALA A 303 2.23 -23.43 -26.02
C ALA A 303 2.73 -24.41 -24.95
N GLU A 304 3.50 -23.93 -23.97
CA GLU A 304 3.92 -24.71 -22.80
C GLU A 304 2.73 -25.05 -21.90
N ILE A 305 1.87 -24.07 -21.58
CA ILE A 305 0.62 -24.29 -20.84
C ILE A 305 -0.27 -25.30 -21.55
N ASP A 306 -0.46 -25.15 -22.87
CA ASP A 306 -1.32 -26.02 -23.68
C ASP A 306 -0.77 -27.45 -23.80
N GLY A 307 0.53 -27.65 -23.57
CA GLY A 307 1.21 -28.94 -23.62
C GLY A 307 1.42 -29.61 -22.27
N LEU A 308 1.11 -28.94 -21.16
CA LEU A 308 1.19 -29.52 -19.82
C LEU A 308 0.03 -30.49 -19.62
N ASP A 309 0.36 -31.75 -19.38
CA ASP A 309 -0.59 -32.74 -18.90
C ASP A 309 -0.64 -32.70 -17.37
N CYS A 310 -1.79 -32.27 -16.83
CA CYS A 310 -2.12 -32.31 -15.42
C CYS A 310 -3.36 -33.19 -15.18
N GLY A 311 -3.66 -34.10 -16.12
CA GLY A 311 -4.83 -34.96 -16.11
C GLY A 311 -4.60 -36.30 -15.43
N ASP A 312 -5.74 -36.95 -15.22
CA ASP A 312 -5.95 -38.32 -14.76
C ASP A 312 -7.21 -38.73 -15.54
N ASP A 313 -7.01 -39.45 -16.66
CA ASP A 313 -8.01 -39.61 -17.72
C ASP A 313 -9.08 -40.66 -17.38
N ASP A 314 -8.73 -41.71 -16.63
CA ASP A 314 -9.64 -42.72 -16.08
C ASP A 314 -10.18 -42.36 -14.68
N GLY A 315 -9.51 -41.47 -13.95
CA GLY A 315 -9.93 -40.99 -12.64
C GLY A 315 -9.62 -41.96 -11.50
N ASP A 316 -8.58 -42.78 -11.64
CA ASP A 316 -8.19 -43.76 -10.65
C ASP A 316 -7.23 -43.21 -9.57
N GLY A 317 -6.71 -41.99 -9.78
CA GLY A 317 -5.83 -41.30 -8.84
C GLY A 317 -4.34 -41.35 -9.20
N VAL A 318 -3.94 -42.08 -10.24
CA VAL A 318 -2.61 -42.00 -10.84
C VAL A 318 -2.65 -40.93 -11.95
N PRO A 319 -1.86 -39.84 -11.86
CA PRO A 319 -1.83 -38.87 -12.95
C PRO A 319 -1.19 -39.47 -14.21
N ASN A 320 -1.75 -39.17 -15.38
CA ASN A 320 -1.31 -39.65 -16.69
C ASN A 320 0.23 -39.69 -16.87
N VAL A 321 0.93 -38.67 -16.37
CA VAL A 321 2.40 -38.56 -16.52
C VAL A 321 3.20 -39.60 -15.73
N PHE A 322 2.59 -40.25 -14.73
CA PHE A 322 3.21 -41.30 -13.93
C PHE A 322 2.94 -42.70 -14.48
N GLU A 323 2.14 -42.81 -15.52
CA GLU A 323 1.76 -44.09 -16.15
C GLU A 323 2.63 -44.42 -17.38
N ASP A 324 3.63 -43.58 -17.67
CA ASP A 324 4.75 -43.87 -18.59
C ASP A 324 5.81 -44.72 -17.89
N PHE A 325 5.50 -45.99 -17.61
CA PHE A 325 6.39 -46.88 -16.84
C PHE A 325 7.73 -47.12 -17.52
N ASN A 326 7.74 -47.14 -18.85
CA ASN A 326 8.96 -47.38 -19.61
C ASN A 326 9.78 -46.09 -19.88
N GLY A 327 9.20 -44.91 -19.63
CA GLY A 327 9.84 -43.60 -19.70
C GLY A 327 10.16 -43.14 -21.12
N ASP A 328 9.43 -43.61 -22.13
CA ASP A 328 9.62 -43.24 -23.53
C ASP A 328 8.75 -42.06 -24.00
N GLY A 329 7.84 -41.61 -23.13
CA GLY A 329 6.93 -40.48 -23.34
C GLY A 329 5.70 -40.82 -24.18
N ASP A 330 5.39 -42.10 -24.39
CA ASP A 330 4.21 -42.58 -25.13
C ASP A 330 3.31 -43.45 -24.25
N LEU A 331 2.45 -42.79 -23.47
CA LEU A 331 1.42 -43.40 -22.60
C LEU A 331 0.53 -44.43 -23.31
N THR A 332 0.44 -44.39 -24.64
CA THR A 332 -0.48 -45.26 -25.39
C THR A 332 0.02 -46.68 -25.57
N ASN A 333 1.23 -46.99 -25.05
CA ASN A 333 1.89 -48.28 -25.24
C ASN A 333 2.21 -49.04 -23.95
N ASP A 334 1.99 -48.43 -22.79
CA ASP A 334 2.04 -49.08 -21.47
C ASP A 334 0.64 -49.68 -21.18
N ASP A 335 0.61 -50.99 -20.96
CA ASP A 335 -0.57 -51.86 -20.87
C ASP A 335 -0.13 -53.07 -20.00
N THR A 336 -0.24 -52.92 -18.68
CA THR A 336 0.35 -53.84 -17.69
C THR A 336 -0.29 -55.22 -17.75
N ASP A 337 -1.62 -55.29 -17.84
CA ASP A 337 -2.37 -56.56 -17.88
C ASP A 337 -2.50 -57.17 -19.30
N GLY A 338 -2.24 -56.37 -20.35
CA GLY A 338 -2.27 -56.78 -21.75
C GLY A 338 -3.68 -56.92 -22.32
N ASP A 339 -4.70 -56.29 -21.74
CA ASP A 339 -6.08 -56.36 -22.21
C ASP A 339 -6.34 -55.46 -23.45
N GLY A 340 -5.44 -54.53 -23.71
CA GLY A 340 -5.45 -53.60 -24.84
C GLY A 340 -6.08 -52.23 -24.56
N VAL A 341 -6.42 -51.93 -23.32
CA VAL A 341 -6.52 -50.58 -22.74
C VAL A 341 -5.12 -50.21 -22.24
N ALA A 342 -4.72 -48.95 -22.40
CA ALA A 342 -3.44 -48.49 -21.87
C ALA A 342 -3.68 -47.98 -20.45
N ASN A 343 -2.70 -48.10 -19.56
CA ASN A 343 -2.84 -47.81 -18.13
C ASN A 343 -3.56 -46.47 -17.87
N TYR A 344 -3.13 -45.39 -18.52
CA TYR A 344 -3.77 -44.05 -18.38
C TYR A 344 -5.24 -43.91 -18.83
N LEU A 345 -5.86 -45.01 -19.27
CA LEU A 345 -7.26 -45.14 -19.61
C LEU A 345 -7.93 -46.37 -18.95
N ASP A 346 -7.20 -47.09 -18.11
CA ASP A 346 -7.60 -48.28 -17.38
C ASP A 346 -7.70 -47.96 -15.89
N ASN A 347 -8.67 -48.53 -15.19
CA ASN A 347 -8.92 -48.22 -13.78
C ASN A 347 -8.56 -49.39 -12.85
N ASP A 348 -7.89 -50.39 -13.40
CA ASP A 348 -7.53 -51.71 -12.85
C ASP A 348 -6.30 -52.18 -13.65
N ASP A 349 -5.18 -51.49 -13.43
CA ASP A 349 -3.99 -51.50 -14.31
C ASP A 349 -3.38 -52.90 -14.51
N ASP A 350 -3.42 -53.73 -13.48
CA ASP A 350 -2.84 -55.07 -13.46
C ASP A 350 -3.86 -56.18 -13.73
N GLY A 351 -5.15 -55.82 -13.75
CA GLY A 351 -6.28 -56.66 -14.16
C GLY A 351 -6.65 -57.73 -13.14
N ASP A 352 -6.43 -57.49 -11.85
CA ASP A 352 -6.68 -58.46 -10.79
C ASP A 352 -8.10 -58.37 -10.16
N ASN A 353 -8.91 -57.39 -10.60
CA ASN A 353 -10.23 -56.97 -10.09
C ASN A 353 -10.23 -56.17 -8.79
N VAL A 354 -9.08 -55.72 -8.30
CA VAL A 354 -8.98 -54.63 -7.34
C VAL A 354 -8.73 -53.35 -8.15
N PRO A 355 -9.57 -52.31 -8.03
CA PRO A 355 -9.35 -51.10 -8.81
C PRO A 355 -8.07 -50.38 -8.36
N THR A 356 -7.28 -49.83 -9.30
CA THR A 356 -6.07 -49.03 -9.03
C THR A 356 -6.28 -48.01 -7.90
N SER A 357 -7.43 -47.31 -7.90
CA SER A 357 -7.79 -46.34 -6.85
C SER A 357 -7.90 -46.89 -5.42
N VAL A 358 -8.03 -48.21 -5.26
CA VAL A 358 -8.09 -48.92 -3.97
C VAL A 358 -6.68 -49.30 -3.53
N GLU A 359 -5.86 -49.81 -4.44
CA GLU A 359 -4.47 -50.21 -4.19
C GLU A 359 -3.52 -49.03 -4.07
N LEU A 360 -3.84 -47.91 -4.72
CA LEU A 360 -3.02 -46.71 -4.68
C LEU A 360 -3.00 -46.10 -3.28
N GLN A 361 -2.13 -46.65 -2.45
CA GLN A 361 -1.76 -46.11 -1.15
C GLN A 361 -0.43 -45.37 -1.31
N LEU A 362 -0.40 -44.15 -0.78
CA LEU A 362 0.81 -43.32 -0.82
C LEU A 362 1.50 -43.33 0.55
N ASP A 363 2.82 -43.44 0.52
CA ASP A 363 3.65 -43.27 1.71
C ASP A 363 3.67 -41.80 2.20
N ALA A 364 4.42 -41.54 3.28
CA ALA A 364 4.50 -40.19 3.86
C ALA A 364 5.20 -39.17 2.95
N ASP A 365 5.94 -39.63 1.93
CA ASP A 365 6.64 -38.81 0.95
C ASP A 365 5.84 -38.69 -0.37
N GLY A 366 4.67 -39.35 -0.47
CA GLY A 366 3.76 -39.27 -1.61
C GLY A 366 4.09 -40.24 -2.76
N ASN A 367 4.82 -41.33 -2.47
CA ASN A 367 5.11 -42.40 -3.43
C ASN A 367 4.17 -43.59 -3.24
N PRO A 368 3.82 -44.35 -4.31
CA PRO A 368 3.07 -45.60 -4.20
C PRO A 368 3.74 -46.61 -3.26
N THR A 369 2.92 -47.42 -2.58
CA THR A 369 3.38 -48.55 -1.77
C THR A 369 3.68 -49.78 -2.62
N ASP A 370 4.50 -50.65 -2.04
CA ASP A 370 4.95 -51.95 -2.55
C ASP A 370 4.96 -52.85 -1.30
N THR A 371 3.91 -53.63 -1.14
CA THR A 371 3.55 -54.33 0.09
C THR A 371 4.47 -55.50 0.37
N ASP A 372 4.85 -56.26 -0.65
CA ASP A 372 5.73 -57.42 -0.55
C ASP A 372 7.23 -57.08 -0.76
N GLY A 373 7.53 -55.90 -1.33
CA GLY A 373 8.87 -55.37 -1.55
C GLY A 373 9.58 -55.95 -2.77
N ASP A 374 8.86 -56.50 -3.75
CA ASP A 374 9.43 -57.14 -4.93
C ASP A 374 9.86 -56.14 -6.04
N GLY A 375 9.33 -54.92 -5.98
CA GLY A 375 9.69 -53.77 -6.80
C GLY A 375 8.60 -53.26 -7.72
N ASP A 376 7.48 -53.96 -7.85
CA ASP A 376 6.26 -53.45 -8.47
C ASP A 376 5.40 -52.76 -7.37
N ALA A 377 4.65 -51.72 -7.74
CA ALA A 377 3.75 -51.05 -6.79
C ALA A 377 2.45 -51.85 -6.70
N ASP A 378 1.74 -51.80 -5.57
CA ASP A 378 0.54 -52.62 -5.34
C ASP A 378 -0.44 -52.57 -6.53
N TYR A 379 -0.78 -51.36 -7.03
CA TYR A 379 -1.68 -51.18 -8.19
C TYR A 379 -1.17 -51.70 -9.56
N LEU A 380 0.03 -52.29 -9.60
CA LEU A 380 0.66 -52.91 -10.76
C LEU A 380 1.03 -54.37 -10.50
N ASP A 381 0.75 -54.89 -9.30
CA ASP A 381 1.18 -56.21 -8.83
C ASP A 381 0.00 -57.16 -8.58
N THR A 382 -0.14 -58.11 -9.49
CA THR A 382 -1.17 -59.15 -9.42
C THR A 382 -1.05 -60.12 -8.22
N ASP A 383 -0.03 -60.00 -7.38
CA ASP A 383 0.25 -60.81 -6.16
C ASP A 383 0.73 -59.91 -5.01
N ASP A 384 0.00 -58.82 -4.73
CA ASP A 384 0.25 -57.74 -3.75
C ASP A 384 1.04 -58.08 -2.47
N ASP A 385 0.80 -59.24 -1.87
CA ASP A 385 1.44 -59.67 -0.61
C ASP A 385 2.58 -60.68 -0.78
N GLY A 386 2.79 -61.17 -2.01
CA GLY A 386 3.83 -62.11 -2.39
C GLY A 386 3.68 -63.50 -1.79
N ASP A 387 2.47 -63.93 -1.39
CA ASP A 387 2.20 -65.27 -0.86
C ASP A 387 2.23 -66.37 -1.95
N GLY A 388 2.12 -65.97 -3.22
CA GLY A 388 2.12 -66.82 -4.40
C GLY A 388 0.73 -67.23 -4.90
N ILE A 389 -0.33 -66.61 -4.40
CA ILE A 389 -1.72 -66.69 -4.87
C ILE A 389 -2.11 -65.31 -5.39
N SER A 390 -2.16 -65.16 -6.71
CA SER A 390 -2.56 -63.88 -7.31
C SER A 390 -3.87 -63.34 -6.72
N THR A 391 -3.92 -62.05 -6.42
CA THR A 391 -5.03 -61.29 -5.81
C THR A 391 -6.40 -61.67 -6.38
N ILE A 392 -6.52 -61.77 -7.70
CA ILE A 392 -7.75 -62.19 -8.40
C ILE A 392 -8.31 -63.57 -7.94
N ASN A 393 -7.46 -64.44 -7.39
CA ASN A 393 -7.83 -65.77 -6.91
C ASN A 393 -8.10 -65.82 -5.40
N GLU A 394 -7.95 -64.69 -4.71
CA GLU A 394 -8.20 -64.53 -3.27
C GLU A 394 -9.63 -64.06 -2.98
N ASP A 395 -10.48 -64.08 -4.01
CA ASP A 395 -11.94 -64.03 -3.94
C ASP A 395 -12.51 -65.36 -3.41
N ALA A 396 -12.44 -65.57 -2.10
CA ALA A 396 -12.86 -66.80 -1.42
C ALA A 396 -14.35 -67.12 -1.65
N ASN A 397 -15.17 -66.09 -1.87
CA ASN A 397 -16.61 -66.22 -2.00
C ASN A 397 -17.13 -66.26 -3.46
N MET A 398 -16.25 -65.98 -4.43
CA MET A 398 -16.46 -65.96 -5.88
C MET A 398 -17.46 -64.90 -6.36
N ASP A 399 -17.48 -63.72 -5.74
CA ASP A 399 -18.33 -62.59 -6.17
C ASP A 399 -17.63 -61.56 -7.07
N GLY A 400 -16.34 -61.74 -7.32
CA GLY A 400 -15.51 -60.91 -8.19
C GLY A 400 -14.98 -59.65 -7.50
N ASP A 401 -14.87 -59.65 -6.18
CA ASP A 401 -14.38 -58.53 -5.37
C ASP A 401 -13.43 -59.04 -4.27
N PRO A 402 -12.12 -59.17 -4.56
CA PRO A 402 -11.12 -59.59 -3.57
C PRO A 402 -11.04 -58.66 -2.35
N THR A 403 -11.46 -57.40 -2.49
CA THR A 403 -11.32 -56.38 -1.44
C THR A 403 -12.14 -56.65 -0.18
N ASN A 404 -13.11 -57.57 -0.25
CA ASN A 404 -14.06 -57.84 0.82
C ASN A 404 -13.88 -59.20 1.51
N ASP A 405 -12.99 -60.05 1.00
CA ASP A 405 -12.71 -61.37 1.56
C ASP A 405 -11.63 -61.27 2.66
N ASP A 406 -11.95 -61.81 3.84
CA ASP A 406 -11.11 -61.84 5.04
C ASP A 406 -11.39 -63.19 5.74
N THR A 407 -10.60 -64.19 5.39
CA THR A 407 -10.82 -65.59 5.76
C THR A 407 -10.64 -65.81 7.27
N ASP A 408 -9.75 -65.06 7.92
CA ASP A 408 -9.39 -65.24 9.32
C ASP A 408 -10.12 -64.27 10.29
N GLY A 409 -10.73 -63.21 9.73
CA GLY A 409 -11.58 -62.25 10.41
C GLY A 409 -10.82 -61.21 11.22
N ASP A 410 -9.56 -60.92 10.86
CA ASP A 410 -8.72 -59.95 11.56
C ASP A 410 -8.91 -58.50 11.08
N GLY A 411 -9.59 -58.32 9.94
CA GLY A 411 -9.93 -57.03 9.33
C GLY A 411 -8.98 -56.54 8.24
N VAL A 412 -7.98 -57.33 7.85
CA VAL A 412 -7.17 -57.12 6.63
C VAL A 412 -7.74 -58.02 5.53
N PRO A 413 -7.97 -57.54 4.29
CA PRO A 413 -8.38 -58.40 3.19
C PRO A 413 -7.34 -59.49 2.89
N ASP A 414 -7.78 -60.65 2.38
CA ASP A 414 -6.91 -61.80 2.10
C ASP A 414 -5.75 -61.43 1.17
N TYR A 415 -5.97 -60.58 0.15
CA TYR A 415 -4.94 -60.13 -0.82
C TYR A 415 -3.78 -59.27 -0.25
N LEU A 416 -3.81 -58.97 1.04
CA LEU A 416 -2.77 -58.25 1.75
C LEU A 416 -2.18 -59.10 2.91
N GLN A 417 -2.29 -60.44 2.86
CA GLN A 417 -1.95 -61.38 3.94
C GLN A 417 -1.07 -62.60 3.56
N VAL A 418 0.23 -62.51 3.89
CA VAL A 418 1.26 -63.58 3.72
C VAL A 418 1.08 -64.87 4.56
#